data_AF-A0AA39T0Q4-F1
#
_entry.id   AF-A0AA39T0Q4-F1
#
_cell.length_a   1.000
_cell.length_b   1.000
_cell.length_c   1.000
_cell.angle_alpha   90.00
_cell.angle_beta   90.00
_cell.angle_gamma   90.00
#
_symmetry.space_group_name_H-M   'P 1'
#
loop_
_entity.id
_entity.type
_entity.pdbx_description
1 polymer ?
#
loop_
_entity_poly.entity_id
_entity_poly.type
_entity_poly.pdbx_seq_one_letter_code
_entity_poly.pdbx_strand_id
1 'polypeptide(L)'
;MGRRLFSCFGRGSGGKEGDSAAAHEKNVTADVTAEEQRRGGPVLVELFSSQGCVTSLEAELLVSRLGRGDFELEMPVVVLAYHVDYWD
;
A
#
# COMPACT_ATOMS: atom_id res chain seq x y z
N MET A 1 -3.51 -47.33 10.34
CA MET A 1 -2.78 -46.32 9.54
C MET A 1 -2.46 -45.16 10.48
N GLY A 2 -1.25 -44.64 10.72
CA GLY A 2 0.07 -44.79 10.12
C GLY A 2 0.89 -43.54 10.51
N ARG A 3 1.47 -43.58 11.71
CA ARG A 3 2.64 -42.84 12.27
C ARG A 3 2.96 -41.39 11.81
N ARG A 4 3.00 -40.50 12.81
CA ARG A 4 3.70 -39.19 12.83
C ARG A 4 5.17 -39.33 12.40
N LEU A 5 5.67 -38.44 11.55
CA LEU A 5 7.10 -38.11 11.47
C LEU A 5 7.30 -36.62 11.17
N PHE A 6 7.71 -35.88 12.21
CA PHE A 6 8.43 -34.62 12.07
C PHE A 6 9.75 -34.90 11.36
N SER A 7 10.01 -34.26 10.21
CA SER A 7 11.32 -34.30 9.55
C SER A 7 11.99 -32.93 9.66
N CYS A 8 12.74 -32.80 10.76
CA CYS A 8 14.01 -32.11 10.99
C CYS A 8 14.44 -30.94 10.07
N PHE A 9 14.75 -29.81 10.72
CA PHE A 9 15.74 -28.83 10.28
C PHE A 9 17.06 -29.53 9.88
N GLY A 10 17.34 -29.56 8.58
CA GLY A 10 18.63 -30.02 8.05
C GLY A 10 19.69 -28.93 8.19
N ARG A 11 20.47 -28.97 9.27
CA ARG A 11 21.73 -28.23 9.39
C ARG A 11 22.80 -28.98 8.60
N GLY A 12 23.13 -28.49 7.40
CA GLY A 12 24.25 -28.96 6.59
C GLY A 12 25.42 -27.97 6.61
N SER A 13 26.53 -28.36 7.22
CA SER A 13 27.83 -27.68 7.07
C SER A 13 28.64 -28.36 5.96
N GLY A 14 29.09 -27.62 4.94
CA GLY A 14 30.01 -28.18 3.94
C GLY A 14 30.31 -27.28 2.73
N GLY A 15 31.25 -26.33 2.91
CA GLY A 15 32.35 -26.02 1.96
C GLY A 15 32.12 -25.62 0.49
N LYS A 16 32.24 -24.28 0.27
CA LYS A 16 32.98 -23.53 -0.78
C LYS A 16 32.61 -23.54 -2.28
N GLU A 17 32.58 -22.28 -2.77
CA GLU A 17 32.84 -21.72 -4.11
C GLU A 17 31.74 -21.80 -5.18
N GLY A 18 31.22 -20.62 -5.52
CA GLY A 18 30.18 -20.38 -6.51
C GLY A 18 29.67 -18.94 -6.42
N ASP A 19 30.57 -18.00 -6.64
CA ASP A 19 30.36 -16.54 -6.71
C ASP A 19 29.26 -16.19 -7.73
N SER A 20 28.06 -15.77 -7.26
CA SER A 20 27.06 -14.93 -7.99
C SER A 20 25.65 -14.88 -7.37
N ALA A 21 25.30 -15.69 -6.37
CA ALA A 21 23.94 -15.67 -5.79
C ALA A 21 23.60 -14.40 -4.98
N ALA A 22 24.60 -13.76 -4.35
CA ALA A 22 24.40 -12.56 -3.52
C ALA A 22 24.17 -11.27 -4.33
N ALA A 23 24.47 -11.29 -5.63
CA ALA A 23 24.22 -10.17 -6.54
C ALA A 23 22.81 -10.24 -7.16
N HIS A 24 22.23 -11.44 -7.28
CA HIS A 24 20.92 -11.63 -7.88
C HIS A 24 19.78 -11.18 -6.96
N GLU A 25 19.89 -11.43 -5.65
CA GLU A 25 18.85 -11.04 -4.68
C GLU A 25 18.71 -9.52 -4.51
N LYS A 26 19.83 -8.78 -4.59
CA LYS A 26 19.82 -7.31 -4.49
C LYS A 26 19.18 -6.65 -5.71
N ASN A 27 19.37 -7.21 -6.90
CA ASN A 27 18.73 -6.71 -8.11
C ASN A 27 17.22 -6.98 -8.11
N VAL A 28 16.77 -8.14 -7.61
CA VAL A 28 15.33 -8.46 -7.56
C VAL A 28 14.58 -7.52 -6.61
N THR A 29 15.14 -7.23 -5.42
CA THR A 29 14.46 -6.34 -4.46
C THR A 29 14.47 -4.87 -4.90
N ALA A 30 15.58 -4.38 -5.47
CA ALA A 30 15.64 -3.02 -6.00
C ALA A 30 14.68 -2.81 -7.18
N ASP A 31 14.53 -3.81 -8.05
CA ASP A 31 13.62 -3.79 -9.20
C ASP A 31 12.14 -3.79 -8.78
N VAL A 32 11.77 -4.62 -7.79
CA VAL A 32 10.41 -4.63 -7.23
C VAL A 32 10.03 -3.28 -6.62
N THR A 33 10.93 -2.65 -5.85
CA THR A 33 10.65 -1.32 -5.28
C THR A 33 10.52 -0.23 -6.34
N ALA A 34 11.29 -0.31 -7.42
CA ALA A 34 11.22 0.65 -8.52
C ALA A 34 9.92 0.49 -9.32
N GLU A 35 9.48 -0.75 -9.56
CA GLU A 35 8.22 -1.06 -10.25
C GLU A 35 6.98 -0.70 -9.41
N GLU A 36 7.00 -0.90 -8.09
CA GLU A 36 5.95 -0.42 -7.17
C GLU A 36 5.88 1.11 -7.13
N GLN A 37 7.03 1.79 -7.14
CA GLN A 37 7.05 3.26 -7.24
C GLN A 37 6.52 3.77 -8.58
N ARG A 38 6.73 3.03 -9.67
CA ARG A 38 6.22 3.36 -11.01
C ARG A 38 4.71 3.19 -11.12
N ARG A 39 4.13 2.24 -10.38
CA ARG A 39 2.68 1.96 -10.36
C ARG A 39 1.87 2.94 -9.50
N GLY A 40 2.54 3.77 -8.71
CA GLY A 40 1.88 4.69 -7.78
C GLY A 40 1.29 3.95 -6.58
N GLY A 41 1.70 4.34 -5.37
CA GLY A 41 1.13 3.80 -4.14
C GLY A 41 -0.31 4.28 -3.90
N PRO A 42 -1.01 3.72 -2.91
CA PRO A 42 -2.34 4.21 -2.52
C PRO A 42 -2.26 5.67 -2.08
N VAL A 43 -3.29 6.45 -2.41
CA VAL A 43 -3.39 7.86 -2.06
C VAL A 43 -4.38 8.02 -0.91
N LEU A 44 -3.96 8.71 0.15
CA LEU A 44 -4.84 9.11 1.24
C LEU A 44 -5.29 10.57 1.03
N VAL A 45 -6.60 10.80 1.09
CA VAL A 45 -7.21 12.13 0.99
C VAL A 45 -7.95 12.42 2.28
N GLU A 46 -7.54 13.48 2.96
CA GLU A 46 -8.16 13.95 4.21
C GLU A 46 -8.87 15.28 3.95
N LEU A 47 -10.20 15.28 4.01
CA LEU A 47 -11.03 16.46 3.92
C LEU A 47 -11.38 16.95 5.32
N PHE A 48 -11.15 18.24 5.59
CA PHE A 48 -11.67 18.92 6.78
C PHE A 48 -12.77 19.88 6.32
N SER A 49 -14.00 19.62 6.74
CA SER A 49 -15.20 20.38 6.37
C SER A 49 -15.96 20.85 7.61
N SER A 50 -16.90 21.77 7.46
CA SER A 50 -17.78 22.21 8.55
C SER A 50 -19.17 22.51 8.00
N GLN A 51 -20.22 22.21 8.77
CA GLN A 51 -21.61 22.44 8.36
C GLN A 51 -21.90 23.92 8.06
N GLY A 52 -21.20 24.85 8.71
CA GLY A 52 -21.30 26.29 8.48
C GLY A 52 -20.51 26.80 7.27
N CYS A 53 -19.65 25.98 6.66
CA CYS A 53 -18.76 26.40 5.59
C CYS A 53 -19.41 26.26 4.21
N VAL A 54 -20.03 27.34 3.72
CA VAL A 54 -20.73 27.37 2.42
C VAL A 54 -19.82 27.01 1.23
N THR A 55 -18.51 27.23 1.35
CA THR A 55 -17.52 26.91 0.31
C THR A 55 -17.04 25.46 0.33
N SER A 56 -17.32 24.70 1.39
CA SER A 56 -16.85 23.31 1.54
C SER A 56 -17.69 22.27 0.79
N LEU A 57 -18.90 22.62 0.37
CA LEU A 57 -19.84 21.69 -0.27
C LEU A 57 -19.28 21.08 -1.57
N GLU A 58 -18.58 21.88 -2.38
CA GLU A 58 -17.97 21.40 -3.63
C GLU A 58 -16.88 20.35 -3.35
N ALA A 59 -16.12 20.53 -2.27
CA ALA A 59 -15.10 19.59 -1.84
C ALA A 59 -15.73 18.29 -1.30
N GLU A 60 -16.81 18.37 -0.53
CA GLU A 60 -17.55 17.19 -0.06
C GLU A 60 -18.13 16.36 -1.21
N LEU A 61 -18.69 17.03 -2.23
CA LEU A 61 -19.20 16.36 -3.43
C LEU A 61 -18.07 15.67 -4.21
N LEU A 62 -16.93 16.36 -4.39
CA LEU A 62 -15.75 15.80 -5.04
C LEU A 62 -15.27 14.54 -4.32
N VAL A 63 -15.12 14.63 -3.01
CA VAL A 63 -14.61 13.55 -2.15
C VAL A 63 -15.58 12.36 -2.10
N SER A 64 -16.89 12.62 -2.13
CA SER A 64 -17.93 11.58 -2.23
C SER A 64 -17.87 10.81 -3.55
N ARG A 65 -17.56 11.50 -4.65
CA ARG A 65 -17.36 10.87 -5.97
C ARG A 65 -16.05 10.12 -6.05
N LEU A 66 -15.01 10.67 -5.41
CA LEU A 66 -13.70 10.05 -5.32
C LEU A 66 -13.75 8.71 -4.59
N GLY A 67 -14.43 8.65 -3.43
CA GLY A 67 -14.61 7.41 -2.68
C GLY A 67 -15.50 6.36 -3.38
N ARG A 68 -16.37 6.79 -4.31
CA ARG A 68 -17.21 5.89 -5.13
C ARG A 68 -16.45 5.28 -6.32
N GLY A 69 -15.32 5.87 -6.70
CA GLY A 69 -14.53 5.45 -7.85
C GLY A 69 -14.97 6.06 -9.18
N ASP A 70 -15.69 7.19 -9.19
CA ASP A 70 -16.20 7.85 -10.41
C ASP A 70 -15.09 8.30 -11.39
N PHE A 71 -13.82 8.28 -10.97
CA PHE A 71 -12.69 8.82 -11.72
C PHE A 71 -11.78 7.75 -12.35
N GLU A 72 -12.10 6.46 -12.21
CA GLU A 72 -11.35 5.32 -12.79
C GLU A 72 -9.83 5.43 -12.57
N LEU A 73 -9.42 5.83 -11.37
CA LEU A 73 -8.01 6.01 -11.02
C LEU A 73 -7.28 4.66 -10.98
N GLU A 74 -6.07 4.63 -11.55
CA GLU A 74 -5.23 3.42 -11.59
C GLU A 74 -4.71 3.02 -10.19
N MET A 75 -4.69 3.95 -9.24
CA MET A 75 -4.28 3.73 -7.87
C MET A 75 -5.46 3.74 -6.89
N PRO A 76 -5.40 2.93 -5.80
CA PRO A 76 -6.39 2.99 -4.74
C PRO A 76 -6.40 4.35 -4.05
N VAL A 77 -7.59 4.90 -3.82
CA VAL A 77 -7.77 6.12 -3.02
C VAL A 77 -8.54 5.81 -1.75
N VAL A 78 -7.96 6.22 -0.62
CA VAL A 78 -8.59 6.15 0.70
C VAL A 78 -9.01 7.55 1.09
N VAL A 79 -10.27 7.70 1.48
CA VAL A 79 -10.88 9.00 1.78
C VAL A 79 -11.27 9.06 3.24
N LEU A 80 -10.86 10.12 3.94
CA LEU A 80 -11.28 10.48 5.29
C LEU A 80 -11.92 11.88 5.25
N ALA A 81 -13.11 12.03 5.82
CA ALA A 81 -13.80 13.32 5.89
C ALA A 81 -14.11 13.66 7.35
N TYR A 82 -13.44 14.69 7.85
CA TYR A 82 -13.58 15.21 9.21
C TYR A 82 -14.47 16.44 9.20
N HIS A 83 -15.56 16.39 9.97
CA HIS A 83 -16.35 17.57 10.26
C HIS A 83 -15.76 18.28 11.48
N VAL A 84 -15.46 19.56 11.35
CA VAL A 84 -14.85 20.39 12.39
C VAL A 84 -15.86 21.41 12.93
N ASP A 85 -15.92 21.51 14.26
CA ASP A 85 -16.97 22.26 14.98
C ASP A 85 -16.54 23.69 15.35
N TYR A 86 -15.35 24.15 14.94
CA TYR A 86 -14.86 25.49 15.28
C TYR A 86 -15.34 26.61 14.33
N TRP A 87 -16.22 26.26 13.38
CA TRP A 87 -16.69 27.12 12.29
C TRP A 87 -18.21 27.40 12.32
N ASP A 88 -18.86 27.28 13.49
CA ASP A 88 -20.26 27.69 13.71
C ASP A 88 -20.52 29.19 13.44
#